data_AF-A0A0F6A5X5-F1
#
_entry.id   AF-A0A0F6A5X5-F1
#
_cell.length_a   1.000
_cell.length_b   1.000
_cell.length_c   1.000
_cell.angle_alpha   90.00
_cell.angle_beta   90.00
_cell.angle_gamma   90.00
#
_symmetry.space_group_name_H-M   'P 1'
#
loop_
_entity.id
_entity.type
_entity.pdbx_description
1 polymer ?
#
loop_
_entity_poly.entity_id
_entity_poly.type
_entity_poly.pdbx_seq_one_letter_code
_entity_poly.pdbx_strand_id
1 'polypeptide(L)'
;MRRIEAIDFLRGIAVIGLPLTNLMYMANFTSGSVAPSSQWSDEVISYLADIFAHGKFRTVFSILFGLSLCLLHAKLKEQRGAGIKSRLLILGGIGCIHGFVVWPGDILLNYALSGLLVLSVIRLDTCTLIKLVGCTILIPIGILILLIYQGGEQTNSYHIDLDEIRFSILGLLAFNFENYLSMLVLLPTITLWYVFGLMLIGVLLYRAYWQVNTTLPLWLCVFILIPLSVISSIVARSLFVADYRLIYDLLNWLCAIPLSVALVCIALNYHKAKAFQGTVFSYAGKNSLSLYLMQSVLGVWLFQFAFPTWKIYFTHTDYFLLFISFTTLQLALVWCFYRMSLRGPAEWGIAHCQKYFNRRE
;
A
#
# COMPACT_ATOMS: atom_id res chain seq x y z
N MET A 1 -24.40 -2.38 -11.08
CA MET A 1 -23.08 -2.42 -11.79
C MET A 1 -22.35 -3.76 -11.64
N ARG A 2 -21.76 -4.30 -12.73
CA ARG A 2 -20.92 -5.52 -12.73
C ARG A 2 -19.51 -5.19 -12.21
N ARG A 3 -18.89 -6.14 -11.50
CA ARG A 3 -17.51 -6.01 -10.98
C ARG A 3 -16.51 -5.93 -12.14
N ILE A 4 -15.43 -5.16 -11.96
CA ILE A 4 -14.47 -4.86 -13.03
C ILE A 4 -13.18 -5.59 -12.74
N GLU A 5 -12.96 -6.67 -13.49
CA GLU A 5 -11.86 -7.59 -13.23
C GLU A 5 -10.49 -6.94 -13.40
N ALA A 6 -10.36 -5.94 -14.29
CA ALA A 6 -9.11 -5.19 -14.44
C ALA A 6 -8.69 -4.40 -13.18
N ILE A 7 -9.66 -3.92 -12.39
CA ILE A 7 -9.38 -3.24 -11.12
C ILE A 7 -8.96 -4.26 -10.05
N ASP A 8 -9.63 -5.42 -10.00
CA ASP A 8 -9.20 -6.50 -9.10
C ASP A 8 -7.81 -7.02 -9.50
N PHE A 9 -7.52 -7.14 -10.80
CA PHE A 9 -6.21 -7.55 -11.32
C PHE A 9 -5.08 -6.64 -10.84
N LEU A 10 -5.22 -5.32 -11.05
CA LEU A 10 -4.21 -4.36 -10.59
C LEU A 10 -4.08 -4.36 -9.07
N ARG A 11 -5.18 -4.52 -8.34
CA ARG A 11 -5.13 -4.64 -6.89
C ARG A 11 -4.36 -5.90 -6.46
N GLY A 12 -4.53 -7.00 -7.20
CA GLY A 12 -3.79 -8.24 -7.02
C GLY A 12 -2.29 -8.05 -7.22
N ILE A 13 -1.88 -7.39 -8.31
CA ILE A 13 -0.48 -7.04 -8.55
C ILE A 13 0.05 -6.17 -7.40
N ALA A 14 -0.70 -5.14 -7.01
CA ALA A 14 -0.29 -4.23 -5.97
C ALA A 14 -0.07 -4.94 -4.63
N VAL A 15 -1.03 -5.76 -4.18
CA VAL A 15 -0.90 -6.48 -2.90
C VAL A 15 0.21 -7.53 -2.92
N ILE A 16 0.39 -8.24 -4.04
CA ILE A 16 1.48 -9.22 -4.19
C ILE A 16 2.83 -8.52 -4.18
N GLY A 17 2.95 -7.31 -4.72
CA GLY A 17 4.18 -6.52 -4.75
C GLY A 17 4.57 -5.88 -3.40
N LEU A 18 3.64 -5.70 -2.46
CA LEU A 18 3.90 -5.05 -1.17
C LEU A 18 5.08 -5.65 -0.37
N PRO A 19 5.25 -6.99 -0.28
CA PRO A 19 6.34 -7.58 0.50
C PRO A 19 7.74 -7.23 -0.01
N LEU A 20 7.89 -6.83 -1.28
CA LEU A 20 9.20 -6.52 -1.87
C LEU A 20 9.95 -5.42 -1.08
N THR A 21 9.21 -4.46 -0.53
CA THR A 21 9.78 -3.42 0.35
C THR A 21 9.43 -3.67 1.81
N ASN A 22 8.23 -4.18 2.11
CA ASN A 22 7.77 -4.31 3.49
C ASN A 22 8.54 -5.36 4.30
N LEU A 23 9.09 -6.41 3.67
CA LEU A 23 9.86 -7.42 4.41
C LEU A 23 11.09 -6.82 5.10
N MET A 24 11.75 -5.83 4.48
CA MET A 24 12.88 -5.11 5.08
C MET A 24 12.44 -4.34 6.34
N TYR A 25 11.29 -3.65 6.27
CA TYR A 25 10.70 -2.94 7.42
C TYR A 25 10.07 -3.87 8.47
N MET A 26 9.79 -5.14 8.14
CA MET A 26 9.36 -6.13 9.12
C MET A 26 10.56 -6.71 9.89
N ALA A 27 11.72 -6.75 9.26
CA ALA A 27 12.96 -7.17 9.89
C ALA A 27 13.60 -6.04 10.73
N ASN A 28 13.63 -4.82 10.20
CA ASN A 28 14.12 -3.61 10.87
C ASN A 28 13.07 -2.50 10.71
N PHE A 29 12.21 -2.33 11.71
CA PHE A 29 11.09 -1.38 11.63
C PHE A 29 11.55 0.08 11.55
N THR A 30 12.60 0.42 12.29
CA THR A 30 13.05 1.80 12.53
C THR A 30 13.64 2.44 11.28
N SER A 31 14.43 1.68 10.51
CA SER A 31 15.13 2.20 9.33
C SER A 31 14.85 1.43 8.04
N GLY A 32 14.33 0.21 8.11
CA GLY A 32 14.23 -0.69 6.95
C GLY A 32 15.58 -1.02 6.32
N SER A 33 16.69 -0.76 7.03
CA SER A 33 18.04 -1.02 6.54
C SER A 33 18.33 -2.51 6.48
N VAL A 34 19.21 -2.91 5.56
CA VAL A 34 19.60 -4.30 5.29
C VAL A 34 21.11 -4.45 5.45
N ALA A 35 21.59 -5.69 5.60
CA ALA A 35 23.01 -5.94 5.76
C ALA A 35 23.81 -5.40 4.56
N PRO A 36 24.93 -4.70 4.77
CA PRO A 36 25.74 -4.18 3.69
C PRO A 36 26.35 -5.33 2.88
N SER A 37 26.34 -5.18 1.55
CA SER A 37 26.89 -6.15 0.62
C SER A 37 27.74 -5.45 -0.44
N SER A 38 28.89 -6.04 -0.76
CA SER A 38 29.74 -5.60 -1.87
C SER A 38 29.43 -6.36 -3.17
N GLN A 39 28.39 -7.20 -3.19
CA GLN A 39 28.02 -7.95 -4.38
C GLN A 39 27.26 -7.04 -5.35
N TRP A 40 27.67 -7.06 -6.62
CA TRP A 40 27.02 -6.28 -7.69
C TRP A 40 25.52 -6.59 -7.83
N SER A 41 25.11 -7.84 -7.56
CA SER A 41 23.69 -8.25 -7.59
C SER A 41 22.86 -7.48 -6.58
N ASP A 42 23.44 -7.16 -5.42
CA ASP A 42 22.77 -6.46 -4.34
C ASP A 42 22.47 -5.01 -4.71
N GLU A 43 23.47 -4.33 -5.29
CA GLU A 43 23.33 -2.98 -5.80
C GLU A 43 22.28 -2.90 -6.92
N VAL A 44 22.31 -3.84 -7.87
CA VAL A 44 21.33 -3.91 -8.96
C VAL A 44 19.92 -4.14 -8.42
N ILE A 45 19.74 -5.07 -7.49
CA ILE A 45 18.43 -5.36 -6.89
C ILE A 45 17.91 -4.16 -6.09
N SER A 46 18.76 -3.55 -5.28
CA SER A 46 18.44 -2.31 -4.56
C SER A 46 17.97 -1.21 -5.52
N TYR A 47 18.74 -0.99 -6.60
CA TYR A 47 18.44 0.03 -7.61
C TYR A 47 17.10 -0.22 -8.32
N LEU A 48 16.83 -1.47 -8.71
CA LEU A 48 15.57 -1.84 -9.34
C LEU A 48 14.39 -1.74 -8.37
N ALA A 49 14.56 -2.16 -7.12
CA ALA A 49 13.51 -2.07 -6.09
C ALA A 49 13.12 -0.61 -5.83
N ASP A 50 14.11 0.29 -5.78
CA ASP A 50 13.90 1.72 -5.57
C ASP A 50 13.11 2.40 -6.70
N ILE A 51 13.37 2.00 -7.95
CA ILE A 51 12.70 2.59 -9.11
C ILE A 51 11.30 2.01 -9.32
N PHE A 52 11.15 0.69 -9.17
CA PHE A 52 9.95 -0.02 -9.60
C PHE A 52 9.02 -0.45 -8.45
N ALA A 53 9.51 -0.53 -7.22
CA ALA A 53 8.73 -1.01 -6.07
C ALA A 53 8.51 0.06 -5.02
N HIS A 54 9.54 0.83 -4.68
CA HIS A 54 9.52 1.77 -3.58
C HIS A 54 8.43 2.83 -3.75
N GLY A 55 7.45 2.84 -2.82
CA GLY A 55 6.23 3.63 -2.88
C GLY A 55 5.21 3.22 -3.95
N LYS A 56 5.61 2.58 -5.06
CA LYS A 56 4.76 2.32 -6.24
C LYS A 56 3.55 1.44 -5.92
N PHE A 57 3.76 0.29 -5.28
CA PHE A 57 2.66 -0.65 -4.99
C PHE A 57 1.65 -0.07 -4.01
N ARG A 58 2.13 0.63 -2.97
CA ARG A 58 1.26 1.32 -1.99
C ARG A 58 0.45 2.43 -2.67
N THR A 59 1.06 3.22 -3.56
CA THR A 59 0.38 4.31 -4.27
C THR A 59 -0.71 3.79 -5.21
N VAL A 60 -0.42 2.75 -6.02
CA VAL A 60 -1.44 2.09 -6.85
C VAL A 60 -2.57 1.57 -5.99
N PHE A 61 -2.26 0.90 -4.88
CA PHE A 61 -3.26 0.33 -3.97
C PHE A 61 -4.16 1.42 -3.35
N SER A 62 -3.59 2.55 -2.89
CA SER A 62 -4.34 3.70 -2.37
C SER A 62 -5.31 4.28 -3.42
N ILE A 63 -4.84 4.53 -4.64
CA ILE A 63 -5.66 5.07 -5.73
C ILE A 63 -6.81 4.11 -6.06
N LEU A 64 -6.51 2.81 -6.20
CA LEU A 64 -7.51 1.78 -6.47
C LEU A 64 -8.53 1.67 -5.33
N PHE A 65 -8.12 1.86 -4.07
CA PHE A 65 -9.03 1.87 -2.93
C PHE A 65 -10.05 3.00 -3.05
N GLY A 66 -9.59 4.23 -3.32
CA GLY A 66 -10.46 5.39 -3.53
C GLY A 66 -11.45 5.19 -4.69
N LEU A 67 -10.96 4.69 -5.84
CA LEU A 67 -11.80 4.34 -6.99
C LEU A 67 -12.86 3.28 -6.62
N SER A 68 -12.46 2.28 -5.84
CA SER A 68 -13.34 1.18 -5.42
C SER A 68 -14.40 1.63 -4.41
N LEU A 69 -14.12 2.64 -3.59
CA LEU A 69 -15.12 3.28 -2.75
C LEU A 69 -16.21 3.95 -3.61
N CYS A 70 -15.86 4.60 -4.72
CA CYS A 70 -16.84 5.16 -5.65
C CYS A 70 -17.73 4.09 -6.28
N LEU A 71 -17.14 3.00 -6.77
CA LEU A 71 -17.89 1.87 -7.33
C LEU A 71 -18.84 1.27 -6.29
N LEU A 72 -18.38 1.12 -5.04
CA LEU A 72 -19.20 0.63 -3.95
C LEU A 72 -20.31 1.63 -3.58
N HIS A 73 -20.02 2.92 -3.60
CA HIS A 73 -20.98 3.99 -3.33
C HIS A 73 -22.08 4.05 -4.38
N ALA A 74 -21.74 3.93 -5.65
CA ALA A 74 -22.71 3.84 -6.73
C ALA A 74 -23.61 2.60 -6.57
N LYS A 75 -23.02 1.44 -6.25
CA LYS A 75 -23.78 0.19 -6.05
C LYS A 75 -24.71 0.22 -4.84
N LEU A 76 -24.27 0.79 -3.71
CA LEU A 76 -25.09 0.83 -2.49
C LEU A 76 -26.17 1.92 -2.51
N LYS A 77 -26.03 2.97 -3.34
CA LYS A 77 -27.19 3.84 -3.62
C LYS A 77 -28.38 3.06 -4.19
N GLU A 78 -28.12 1.96 -4.89
CA GLU A 78 -29.13 1.08 -5.47
C GLU A 78 -29.65 0.02 -4.47
N GLN A 79 -29.01 -0.20 -3.31
CA GLN A 79 -29.33 -1.30 -2.37
C GLN A 79 -29.44 -0.79 -0.92
N ARG A 80 -30.60 -0.97 -0.28
CA ARG A 80 -30.86 -0.60 1.14
C ARG A 80 -30.14 -1.55 2.12
N GLY A 81 -28.83 -1.39 2.32
CA GLY A 81 -28.08 -2.14 3.34
C GLY A 81 -26.77 -1.45 3.76
N ALA A 82 -26.29 -1.81 4.95
CA ALA A 82 -25.10 -1.40 5.70
C ALA A 82 -24.16 -0.50 4.92
N GLY A 83 -24.12 0.75 5.36
CA GLY A 83 -23.33 1.79 4.73
C GLY A 83 -21.84 1.43 4.65
N ILE A 84 -21.18 1.99 3.64
CA ILE A 84 -19.72 1.93 3.43
C ILE A 84 -18.95 2.30 4.70
N LYS A 85 -19.51 3.20 5.53
CA LYS A 85 -18.97 3.60 6.83
C LYS A 85 -18.73 2.41 7.76
N SER A 86 -19.69 1.49 7.92
CA SER A 86 -19.53 0.30 8.77
C SER A 86 -18.35 -0.56 8.31
N ARG A 87 -18.19 -0.72 6.99
CA ARG A 87 -17.09 -1.49 6.40
C ARG A 87 -15.73 -0.86 6.71
N LEU A 88 -15.65 0.47 6.61
CA LEU A 88 -14.46 1.23 6.93
C LEU A 88 -14.16 1.18 8.43
N LEU A 89 -15.17 1.25 9.30
CA LEU A 89 -14.98 1.12 10.75
C LEU A 89 -14.47 -0.28 11.15
N ILE A 90 -15.00 -1.34 10.54
CA ILE A 90 -14.49 -2.71 10.75
C ILE A 90 -13.04 -2.80 10.25
N LEU A 91 -12.73 -2.23 9.08
CA LEU A 91 -11.36 -2.19 8.56
C LEU A 91 -10.41 -1.46 9.51
N GLY A 92 -10.85 -0.32 10.07
CA GLY A 92 -10.09 0.45 11.05
C GLY A 92 -9.86 -0.33 12.34
N GLY A 93 -10.88 -1.05 12.84
CA GLY A 93 -10.73 -1.94 14.00
C GLY A 93 -9.72 -3.07 13.77
N ILE A 94 -9.74 -3.67 12.58
CA ILE A 94 -8.71 -4.66 12.18
C ILE A 94 -7.34 -4.01 12.13
N GLY A 95 -7.22 -2.80 11.57
CA GLY A 95 -5.96 -2.04 11.53
C GLY A 95 -5.41 -1.73 12.91
N CYS A 96 -6.24 -1.29 13.86
CA CYS A 96 -5.81 -1.06 15.24
C CYS A 96 -5.25 -2.34 15.87
N ILE A 97 -5.97 -3.46 15.78
CA ILE A 97 -5.51 -4.73 16.34
C ILE A 97 -4.21 -5.17 15.66
N HIS A 98 -4.16 -5.07 14.34
CA HIS A 98 -2.98 -5.46 13.55
C HIS A 98 -1.75 -4.61 13.89
N GLY A 99 -1.90 -3.29 13.99
CA GLY A 99 -0.82 -2.36 14.35
C GLY A 99 -0.25 -2.59 15.74
N PHE A 100 -1.13 -2.74 16.75
CA PHE A 100 -0.69 -2.95 18.14
C PHE A 100 -0.17 -4.37 18.42
N VAL A 101 -0.69 -5.39 17.74
CA VAL A 101 -0.42 -6.80 18.09
C VAL A 101 0.55 -7.46 17.12
N VAL A 102 0.43 -7.21 15.82
CA VAL A 102 1.18 -7.94 14.78
C VAL A 102 2.41 -7.16 14.35
N TRP A 103 2.21 -5.97 13.76
CA TRP A 103 3.29 -5.18 13.20
C TRP A 103 2.91 -3.69 13.16
N PRO A 104 3.74 -2.78 13.71
CA PRO A 104 3.42 -1.37 13.78
C PRO A 104 3.30 -0.70 12.40
N GLY A 105 3.86 -1.27 11.32
CA GLY A 105 3.73 -0.75 9.95
C GLY A 105 2.35 -0.90 9.28
N ASP A 106 1.26 -1.00 10.06
CA ASP A 106 -0.11 -1.12 9.55
C ASP A 106 -0.49 0.05 8.62
N ILE A 107 -1.23 -0.27 7.56
CA ILE A 107 -1.84 0.73 6.66
C ILE A 107 -3.37 0.75 6.76
N LEU A 108 -3.99 -0.26 7.37
CA LEU A 108 -5.44 -0.46 7.32
C LEU A 108 -6.19 0.63 8.07
N LEU A 109 -5.71 1.06 9.23
CA LEU A 109 -6.33 2.17 9.97
C LEU A 109 -6.27 3.47 9.16
N ASN A 110 -5.11 3.77 8.58
CA ASN A 110 -4.95 4.94 7.72
C ASN A 110 -5.94 4.90 6.55
N TYR A 111 -6.04 3.75 5.88
CA TYR A 111 -6.99 3.56 4.77
C TYR A 111 -8.45 3.69 5.18
N ALA A 112 -8.82 3.17 6.36
CA ALA A 112 -10.15 3.31 6.91
C ALA A 112 -10.51 4.79 7.13
N LEU A 113 -9.61 5.55 7.77
CA LEU A 113 -9.80 6.97 8.06
C LEU A 113 -9.81 7.82 6.79
N SER A 114 -8.83 7.66 5.89
CA SER A 114 -8.81 8.31 4.58
C SER A 114 -10.07 7.99 3.79
N GLY A 115 -10.55 6.74 3.83
CA GLY A 115 -11.79 6.32 3.19
C GLY A 115 -13.02 7.03 3.74
N LEU A 116 -13.09 7.26 5.06
CA LEU A 116 -14.17 8.04 5.68
C LEU A 116 -14.14 9.52 5.26
N LEU A 117 -12.94 10.09 5.13
CA LEU A 117 -12.75 11.44 4.58
C LEU A 117 -13.22 11.51 3.12
N VAL A 118 -12.85 10.53 2.29
CA VAL A 118 -13.33 10.42 0.89
C VAL A 118 -14.86 10.46 0.84
N LEU A 119 -15.55 9.67 1.67
CA LEU A 119 -17.02 9.66 1.68
C LEU A 119 -17.63 11.02 2.01
N SER A 120 -16.93 11.85 2.77
CA SER A 120 -17.39 13.19 3.17
C SER A 120 -17.26 14.21 2.03
N VAL A 121 -16.30 14.02 1.11
CA VAL A 121 -16.04 14.94 -0.01
C VAL A 121 -16.42 14.39 -1.38
N ILE A 122 -16.82 13.12 -1.49
CA ILE A 122 -17.07 12.42 -2.76
C ILE A 122 -18.12 13.10 -3.66
N ARG A 123 -18.93 14.00 -3.11
CA ARG A 123 -19.98 14.76 -3.82
C ARG A 123 -19.58 16.17 -4.23
N LEU A 124 -18.42 16.67 -3.79
CA LEU A 124 -17.93 18.01 -4.18
C LEU A 124 -17.66 18.08 -5.69
N ASP A 125 -17.62 19.27 -6.27
CA ASP A 125 -17.32 19.43 -7.69
C ASP A 125 -15.87 19.01 -8.02
N THR A 126 -15.61 18.71 -9.29
CA THR A 126 -14.32 18.19 -9.75
C THR A 126 -13.17 19.17 -9.53
N CYS A 127 -13.40 20.48 -9.66
CA CYS A 127 -12.37 21.50 -9.44
C CYS A 127 -11.94 21.53 -7.98
N THR A 128 -12.90 21.44 -7.05
CA THR A 128 -12.61 21.35 -5.61
C THR A 128 -11.85 20.07 -5.26
N LEU A 129 -12.21 18.92 -5.85
CA LEU A 129 -11.46 17.67 -5.66
C LEU A 129 -10.01 17.77 -6.15
N ILE A 130 -9.75 18.42 -7.30
CA ILE A 130 -8.39 18.63 -7.81
C ILE A 130 -7.58 19.50 -6.84
N LYS A 131 -8.16 20.58 -6.32
CA LYS A 131 -7.51 21.42 -5.30
C LYS A 131 -7.19 20.61 -4.04
N LEU A 132 -8.14 19.80 -3.57
CA LEU A 132 -7.92 18.92 -2.42
C LEU A 132 -6.80 17.92 -2.67
N VAL A 133 -6.71 17.28 -3.85
CA VAL A 133 -5.57 16.40 -4.20
C VAL A 133 -4.25 17.16 -4.06
N GLY A 134 -4.15 18.36 -4.64
CA GLY A 134 -2.93 19.18 -4.53
C GLY A 134 -2.58 19.50 -3.08
N CYS A 135 -3.52 20.04 -2.31
CA CYS A 135 -3.29 20.42 -0.92
C CYS A 135 -2.92 19.22 -0.03
N THR A 136 -3.67 18.12 -0.14
CA THR A 136 -3.52 16.95 0.75
C THR A 136 -2.29 16.11 0.45
N ILE A 137 -1.68 16.26 -0.74
CA ILE A 137 -0.40 15.63 -1.06
C ILE A 137 0.76 16.58 -0.77
N LEU A 138 0.71 17.82 -1.26
CA LEU A 138 1.86 18.72 -1.22
C LEU A 138 2.10 19.32 0.17
N ILE A 139 1.05 19.64 0.94
CA ILE A 139 1.21 20.24 2.27
C ILE A 139 1.90 19.26 3.24
N PRO A 140 1.44 18.01 3.40
CA PRO A 140 2.13 17.03 4.26
C PRO A 140 3.59 16.80 3.89
N ILE A 141 3.89 16.70 2.59
CA ILE A 141 5.25 16.51 2.09
C ILE A 141 6.10 17.74 2.38
N GLY A 142 5.57 18.95 2.15
CA GLY A 142 6.26 20.19 2.48
C GLY A 142 6.55 20.31 3.98
N ILE A 143 5.57 19.98 4.84
CA ILE A 143 5.76 19.94 6.30
C ILE A 143 6.87 18.96 6.66
N LEU A 144 6.87 17.76 6.10
CA LEU A 144 7.91 16.77 6.37
C LEU A 144 9.31 17.22 5.92
N ILE A 145 9.44 17.79 4.74
CA ILE A 145 10.71 18.34 4.26
C ILE A 145 11.21 19.44 5.22
N LEU A 146 10.32 20.30 5.69
CA LEU A 146 10.66 21.33 6.68
C LEU A 146 11.08 20.73 8.02
N LEU A 147 10.39 19.70 8.50
CA LEU A 147 10.75 19.00 9.74
C LEU A 147 12.10 18.30 9.63
N ILE A 148 12.39 17.65 8.50
CA ILE A 148 13.69 17.02 8.24
C ILE A 148 14.79 18.09 8.19
N TYR A 149 14.53 19.22 7.52
CA TYR A 149 15.48 20.32 7.45
C TYR A 149 15.77 20.95 8.82
N GLN A 150 14.76 21.07 9.69
CA GLN A 150 14.91 21.64 11.04
C GLN A 150 15.52 20.64 12.04
N GLY A 151 15.09 19.39 12.01
CA GLY A 151 15.56 18.35 12.93
C GLY A 151 16.93 17.78 12.56
N GLY A 152 17.38 18.03 11.32
CA GLY A 152 18.51 17.35 10.73
C GLY A 152 18.14 15.93 10.31
N GLU A 153 18.74 15.46 9.23
CA GLU A 153 18.63 14.06 8.86
C GLU A 153 19.74 13.28 9.57
N GLN A 154 19.36 12.31 10.41
CA GLN A 154 20.32 11.35 10.92
C GLN A 154 20.59 10.33 9.81
N THR A 155 21.85 10.23 9.37
CA THR A 155 22.28 9.13 8.51
C THR A 155 22.15 7.83 9.31
N ASN A 156 21.03 7.13 9.09
CA ASN A 156 20.82 5.80 9.64
C ASN A 156 21.84 4.85 9.00
N SER A 157 23.03 4.80 9.60
CA SER A 157 23.97 3.71 9.39
C SER A 157 23.26 2.39 9.70
N TYR A 158 23.61 1.34 8.97
CA TYR A 158 23.08 0.01 9.25
C TYR A 158 23.35 -0.33 10.72
N HIS A 159 22.28 -0.31 11.51
CA HIS A 159 22.31 -0.55 12.93
C HIS A 159 21.18 -1.52 13.26
N ILE A 160 21.55 -2.62 13.90
CA ILE A 160 20.61 -3.54 14.50
C ILE A 160 20.92 -3.52 15.98
N ASP A 161 19.93 -3.10 16.74
CA ASP A 161 19.98 -3.30 18.17
C ASP A 161 19.90 -4.80 18.44
N LEU A 162 20.92 -5.33 19.11
CA LEU A 162 21.02 -6.76 19.38
C LEU A 162 19.85 -7.24 20.27
N ASP A 163 19.29 -6.35 21.09
CA ASP A 163 18.13 -6.64 21.91
C ASP A 163 16.85 -6.76 21.08
N GLU A 164 16.82 -6.18 19.86
CA GLU A 164 15.71 -6.26 18.92
C GLU A 164 15.78 -7.47 17.96
N ILE A 165 16.85 -8.27 18.03
CA ILE A 165 16.98 -9.51 17.22
C ILE A 165 15.84 -10.47 17.59
N ARG A 166 15.59 -10.65 18.90
CA ARG A 166 14.58 -11.58 19.40
C ARG A 166 13.94 -11.10 20.70
N PHE A 167 12.84 -10.37 20.57
CA PHE A 167 11.88 -10.18 21.64
C PHE A 167 11.24 -11.46 22.22
N SER A 168 10.93 -11.40 23.52
CA SER A 168 9.86 -12.22 24.11
C SER A 168 8.49 -11.81 23.55
N ILE A 169 7.44 -12.60 23.75
CA ILE A 169 6.09 -12.24 23.28
C ILE A 169 5.64 -10.90 23.89
N LEU A 170 5.87 -10.69 25.19
CA LEU A 170 5.56 -9.41 25.85
C LEU A 170 6.43 -8.27 25.33
N GLY A 171 7.72 -8.53 25.07
CA GLY A 171 8.63 -7.56 24.47
C GLY A 171 8.18 -7.12 23.08
N LEU A 172 7.72 -8.06 22.25
CA LEU A 172 7.19 -7.76 20.91
C LEU A 172 5.92 -6.89 21.00
N LEU A 173 5.01 -7.21 21.92
CA LEU A 173 3.80 -6.41 22.12
C LEU A 173 4.12 -5.00 22.62
N ALA A 174 5.06 -4.85 23.55
CA ALA A 174 5.52 -3.55 24.02
C ALA A 174 6.17 -2.74 22.89
N PHE A 175 7.08 -3.37 22.14
CA PHE A 175 7.73 -2.76 20.96
C PHE A 175 6.70 -2.30 19.93
N ASN A 176 5.75 -3.16 19.58
CA ASN A 176 4.67 -2.82 18.64
C ASN A 176 3.81 -1.69 19.18
N PHE A 177 3.50 -1.68 20.48
CA PHE A 177 2.69 -0.65 21.10
C PHE A 177 3.34 0.73 21.03
N GLU A 178 4.60 0.85 21.42
CA GLU A 178 5.35 2.11 21.41
C GLU A 178 5.53 2.65 19.98
N ASN A 179 5.93 1.79 19.06
CA ASN A 179 6.16 2.16 17.67
C ASN A 179 4.86 2.52 16.94
N TYR A 180 3.80 1.74 17.15
CA TYR A 180 2.50 2.06 16.54
C TYR A 180 1.91 3.33 17.12
N LEU A 181 2.04 3.57 18.43
CA LEU A 181 1.61 4.82 19.05
C LEU A 181 2.35 6.02 18.44
N SER A 182 3.66 5.90 18.22
CA SER A 182 4.47 6.92 17.55
C SER A 182 3.98 7.18 16.12
N MET A 183 3.64 6.12 15.37
CA MET A 183 3.02 6.26 14.05
C MET A 183 1.64 6.93 14.10
N LEU A 184 0.82 6.61 15.10
CA LEU A 184 -0.51 7.21 15.25
C LEU A 184 -0.45 8.71 15.54
N VAL A 185 0.59 9.19 16.22
CA VAL A 185 0.82 10.63 16.44
C VAL A 185 1.13 11.35 15.13
N LEU A 186 1.91 10.72 14.23
CA LEU A 186 2.26 11.27 12.91
C LEU A 186 1.15 11.06 11.87
N LEU A 187 0.23 10.14 12.10
CA LEU A 187 -0.85 9.82 11.18
C LEU A 187 -1.73 11.04 10.83
N PRO A 188 -2.33 11.77 11.78
CA PRO A 188 -3.24 12.88 11.47
C PRO A 188 -2.53 14.12 10.90
N THR A 189 -1.20 14.19 10.97
CA THR A 189 -0.44 15.33 10.46
C THR A 189 0.08 15.07 9.04
N ILE A 190 0.41 13.82 8.71
CA ILE A 190 1.16 13.51 7.49
C ILE A 190 0.45 12.44 6.66
N THR A 191 0.52 11.19 7.11
CA THR A 191 0.25 10.04 6.24
C THR A 191 -1.23 9.88 5.96
N LEU A 192 -2.12 10.36 6.84
CA LEU A 192 -3.56 10.41 6.62
C LEU A 192 -3.93 11.28 5.42
N TRP A 193 -3.38 12.48 5.37
CA TRP A 193 -3.66 13.45 4.31
C TRP A 193 -3.08 13.00 2.98
N TYR A 194 -1.84 12.50 2.98
CA TYR A 194 -1.21 11.97 1.79
C TYR A 194 -2.03 10.81 1.19
N VAL A 195 -2.40 9.80 2.00
CA VAL A 195 -3.22 8.67 1.53
C VAL A 195 -4.62 9.12 1.10
N PHE A 196 -5.22 10.07 1.81
CA PHE A 196 -6.48 10.70 1.40
C PHE A 196 -6.37 11.33 0.01
N GLY A 197 -5.33 12.11 -0.26
CA GLY A 197 -5.06 12.69 -1.57
C GLY A 197 -4.90 11.66 -2.68
N LEU A 198 -4.19 10.56 -2.42
CA LEU A 198 -4.12 9.43 -3.36
C LEU A 198 -5.48 8.80 -3.63
N MET A 199 -6.29 8.59 -2.60
CA MET A 199 -7.65 8.06 -2.79
C MET A 199 -8.53 9.03 -3.61
N LEU A 200 -8.36 10.35 -3.44
CA LEU A 200 -9.06 11.36 -4.25
C LEU A 200 -8.65 11.31 -5.73
N ILE A 201 -7.40 10.99 -6.05
CA ILE A 201 -7.01 10.68 -7.45
C ILE A 201 -7.85 9.52 -7.99
N GLY A 202 -8.06 8.47 -7.17
CA GLY A 202 -8.96 7.37 -7.51
C GLY A 202 -10.42 7.82 -7.76
N VAL A 203 -10.92 8.78 -6.98
CA VAL A 203 -12.24 9.40 -7.19
C VAL A 203 -12.30 10.14 -8.53
N LEU A 204 -11.26 10.93 -8.86
CA LEU A 204 -11.18 11.66 -10.12
C LEU A 204 -11.15 10.71 -11.32
N LEU A 205 -10.37 9.63 -11.26
CA LEU A 205 -10.32 8.59 -12.30
C LEU A 205 -11.67 7.89 -12.47
N TYR A 206 -12.37 7.61 -11.35
CA TYR A 206 -13.74 7.08 -11.41
C TYR A 206 -14.68 8.04 -12.16
N ARG A 207 -14.65 9.35 -11.85
CA ARG A 207 -15.52 10.33 -12.50
C ARG A 207 -15.21 10.46 -13.99
N ALA A 208 -13.93 10.55 -14.34
CA ALA A 208 -13.49 10.61 -15.74
C ALA A 208 -14.07 9.42 -16.52
N TYR A 209 -13.91 8.20 -16.00
CA TYR A 209 -14.38 7.00 -16.70
C TYR A 209 -15.90 6.82 -16.70
N TRP A 210 -16.56 6.88 -15.53
CA TRP A 210 -18.00 6.52 -15.42
C TRP A 210 -18.95 7.67 -15.69
N GLN A 211 -18.54 8.92 -15.49
CA GLN A 211 -19.43 10.08 -15.63
C GLN A 211 -19.16 10.84 -16.93
N VAL A 212 -17.89 10.98 -17.30
CA VAL A 212 -17.47 11.71 -18.51
C VAL A 212 -17.17 10.75 -19.68
N ASN A 213 -17.10 9.44 -19.42
CA ASN A 213 -16.75 8.42 -20.43
C ASN A 213 -15.41 8.69 -21.12
N THR A 214 -14.42 9.13 -20.34
CA THR A 214 -13.07 9.45 -20.81
C THR A 214 -12.00 8.82 -19.92
N THR A 215 -10.83 8.60 -20.51
CA THR A 215 -9.61 8.15 -19.85
C THR A 215 -8.42 8.84 -20.46
N LEU A 216 -7.29 8.85 -19.75
CA LEU A 216 -6.04 9.27 -20.37
C LEU A 216 -5.71 8.35 -21.54
N PRO A 217 -5.23 8.92 -22.67
CA PRO A 217 -4.87 8.12 -23.83
C PRO A 217 -3.63 7.28 -23.55
N LEU A 218 -3.53 6.13 -24.23
CA LEU A 218 -2.46 5.16 -24.00
C LEU A 218 -1.06 5.75 -24.21
N TRP A 219 -0.88 6.60 -25.22
CA TRP A 219 0.42 7.20 -25.53
C TRP A 219 0.91 8.10 -24.37
N LEU A 220 0.01 8.86 -23.73
CA LEU A 220 0.35 9.67 -22.56
C LEU A 220 0.74 8.78 -21.38
N CYS A 221 0.07 7.65 -21.19
CA CYS A 221 0.40 6.71 -20.14
C CYS A 221 1.79 6.08 -20.36
N VAL A 222 2.04 5.56 -21.56
CA VAL A 222 3.23 4.76 -21.89
C VAL A 222 4.48 5.62 -22.13
N PHE A 223 4.34 6.75 -22.84
CA PHE A 223 5.49 7.56 -23.27
C PHE A 223 5.75 8.78 -22.39
N ILE A 224 4.82 9.14 -21.49
CA ILE A 224 5.00 10.30 -20.60
C ILE A 224 4.94 9.88 -19.14
N LEU A 225 3.81 9.35 -18.66
CA LEU A 225 3.63 9.12 -17.21
C LEU A 225 4.54 8.02 -16.64
N ILE A 226 4.71 6.89 -17.35
CA ILE A 226 5.61 5.82 -16.92
C ILE A 226 7.07 6.30 -16.94
N PRO A 227 7.60 6.86 -18.06
CA PRO A 227 8.95 7.43 -18.08
C PRO A 227 9.15 8.53 -17.04
N LEU A 228 8.17 9.41 -16.81
CA LEU A 228 8.25 10.45 -15.79
C LEU A 228 8.46 9.85 -14.40
N SER A 229 7.71 8.81 -14.03
CA SER A 229 7.91 8.09 -12.76
C SER A 229 9.31 7.46 -12.68
N VAL A 230 9.75 6.78 -13.73
CA VAL A 230 11.03 6.07 -13.75
C VAL A 230 12.21 7.04 -13.68
N ILE A 231 12.25 8.04 -14.56
CA ILE A 231 13.30 9.05 -14.64
C ILE A 231 13.35 9.86 -13.36
N SER A 232 12.21 10.30 -12.82
CA SER A 232 12.21 11.05 -11.56
C SER A 232 12.69 10.22 -10.37
N SER A 233 12.44 8.90 -10.34
CA SER A 233 12.96 8.01 -9.29
C SER A 233 14.48 7.78 -9.43
N ILE A 234 14.98 7.66 -10.67
CA ILE A 234 16.43 7.59 -10.97
C ILE A 234 17.12 8.87 -10.49
N VAL A 235 16.58 10.03 -10.89
CA VAL A 235 17.13 11.34 -10.49
C VAL A 235 17.09 11.50 -8.98
N ALA A 236 15.95 11.20 -8.34
CA ALA A 236 15.81 11.27 -6.89
C ALA A 236 16.83 10.36 -6.19
N ARG A 237 17.04 9.12 -6.66
CA ARG A 237 18.03 8.22 -6.09
C ARG A 237 19.44 8.79 -6.24
N SER A 238 19.80 9.24 -7.43
CA SER A 238 21.14 9.78 -7.71
C SER A 238 21.51 11.01 -6.89
N LEU A 239 20.52 11.84 -6.54
CA LEU A 239 20.75 13.10 -5.83
C LEU A 239 20.65 12.99 -4.31
N PHE A 240 19.82 12.07 -3.80
CA PHE A 240 19.41 12.10 -2.39
C PHE A 240 19.62 10.78 -1.64
N VAL A 241 19.79 9.63 -2.28
CA VAL A 241 19.79 8.34 -1.54
C VAL A 241 20.95 8.20 -0.53
N ALA A 242 22.11 8.78 -0.85
CA ALA A 242 23.32 8.64 -0.03
C ALA A 242 23.31 9.58 1.17
N ASP A 243 22.95 10.85 0.95
CA ASP A 243 23.08 11.92 1.95
C ASP A 243 21.75 12.34 2.59
N TYR A 244 20.62 12.05 1.92
CA TYR A 244 19.28 12.51 2.30
C TYR A 244 18.18 11.44 2.05
N ARG A 245 18.34 10.26 2.65
CA ARG A 245 17.46 9.09 2.54
C ARG A 245 15.98 9.37 2.81
N LEU A 246 15.65 10.18 3.83
CA LEU A 246 14.28 10.56 4.18
C LEU A 246 13.68 11.46 3.11
N ILE A 247 14.42 12.47 2.63
CA ILE A 247 13.97 13.32 1.52
C ILE A 247 13.77 12.47 0.26
N TYR A 248 14.69 11.55 -0.01
CA TYR A 248 14.58 10.58 -1.09
C TYR A 248 13.28 9.75 -1.00
N ASP A 249 12.92 9.25 0.19
CA ASP A 249 11.66 8.52 0.40
C ASP A 249 10.43 9.34 0.01
N LEU A 250 10.39 10.61 0.45
CA LEU A 250 9.28 11.52 0.17
C LEU A 250 9.16 11.89 -1.30
N LEU A 251 10.30 12.12 -1.97
CA LEU A 251 10.32 12.35 -3.40
C LEU A 251 9.83 11.11 -4.14
N ASN A 252 10.26 9.92 -3.75
CA ASN A 252 9.79 8.68 -4.34
C ASN A 252 8.29 8.47 -4.21
N TRP A 253 7.68 8.91 -3.11
CA TRP A 253 6.22 8.89 -2.92
C TRP A 253 5.51 9.76 -3.98
N LEU A 254 6.08 10.90 -4.35
CA LEU A 254 5.57 11.72 -5.46
C LEU A 254 5.83 11.08 -6.82
N CYS A 255 7.04 10.58 -7.04
CA CYS A 255 7.43 9.88 -8.26
C CYS A 255 6.55 8.65 -8.53
N ALA A 256 5.92 8.07 -7.50
CA ALA A 256 5.02 6.93 -7.65
C ALA A 256 3.66 7.25 -8.30
N ILE A 257 3.21 8.51 -8.21
CA ILE A 257 1.87 8.92 -8.63
C ILE A 257 1.67 8.78 -10.15
N PRO A 258 2.58 9.27 -11.03
CA PRO A 258 2.41 9.16 -12.48
C PRO A 258 2.25 7.71 -12.96
N LEU A 259 3.13 6.81 -12.50
CA LEU A 259 3.04 5.37 -12.82
C LEU A 259 1.70 4.80 -12.36
N SER A 260 1.27 5.13 -11.15
CA SER A 260 0.03 4.59 -10.59
C SER A 260 -1.20 5.02 -11.38
N VAL A 261 -1.26 6.31 -11.75
CA VAL A 261 -2.31 6.85 -12.64
C VAL A 261 -2.26 6.17 -14.01
N ALA A 262 -1.08 6.00 -14.59
CA ALA A 262 -0.90 5.34 -15.88
C ALA A 262 -1.42 3.91 -15.86
N LEU A 263 -1.04 3.11 -14.86
CA LEU A 263 -1.47 1.72 -14.72
C LEU A 263 -3.00 1.61 -14.61
N VAL A 264 -3.63 2.45 -13.79
CA VAL A 264 -5.10 2.46 -13.66
C VAL A 264 -5.77 2.84 -14.98
N CYS A 265 -5.28 3.87 -15.67
CA CYS A 265 -5.81 4.27 -16.98
C CYS A 265 -5.64 3.18 -18.04
N ILE A 266 -4.49 2.49 -18.09
CA ILE A 266 -4.25 1.36 -18.99
C ILE A 266 -5.26 0.23 -18.72
N ALA A 267 -5.45 -0.13 -17.45
CA ALA A 267 -6.41 -1.17 -17.06
C ALA A 267 -7.86 -0.79 -17.39
N LEU A 268 -8.24 0.48 -17.26
CA LEU A 268 -9.57 0.97 -17.64
C LEU A 268 -9.79 0.95 -19.16
N ASN A 269 -8.81 1.40 -19.95
CA ASN A 269 -8.85 1.34 -21.40
C ASN A 269 -9.02 -0.11 -21.90
N TYR A 270 -8.33 -1.06 -21.26
CA TYR A 270 -8.35 -2.47 -21.63
C TYR A 270 -9.22 -3.35 -20.72
N HIS A 271 -10.21 -2.79 -20.02
CA HIS A 271 -10.96 -3.53 -18.98
C HIS A 271 -11.69 -4.79 -19.47
N LYS A 272 -11.95 -4.92 -20.79
CA LYS A 272 -12.56 -6.10 -21.42
C LYS A 272 -11.55 -7.14 -21.92
N ALA A 273 -10.25 -6.85 -21.83
CA ALA A 273 -9.22 -7.76 -22.32
C ALA A 273 -9.26 -9.09 -21.55
N LYS A 274 -9.14 -10.20 -22.28
CA LYS A 274 -9.07 -11.55 -21.68
C LYS A 274 -7.90 -11.70 -20.70
N ALA A 275 -6.83 -10.90 -20.87
CA ALA A 275 -5.66 -10.87 -19.99
C ALA A 275 -6.00 -10.58 -18.52
N PHE A 276 -7.13 -9.92 -18.23
CA PHE A 276 -7.56 -9.65 -16.86
C PHE A 276 -8.58 -10.66 -16.32
N GLN A 277 -9.16 -11.49 -17.17
CA GLN A 277 -10.32 -12.29 -16.82
C GLN A 277 -9.94 -13.60 -16.16
N GLY A 278 -10.48 -13.85 -14.96
CA GLY A 278 -10.31 -15.13 -14.26
C GLY A 278 -8.87 -15.50 -13.89
N THR A 279 -7.94 -14.54 -13.90
CA THR A 279 -6.53 -14.79 -13.56
C THR A 279 -6.30 -14.90 -12.06
N VAL A 280 -5.20 -15.56 -11.67
CA VAL A 280 -4.80 -15.68 -10.26
C VAL A 280 -4.61 -14.28 -9.63
N PHE A 281 -4.09 -13.31 -10.38
CA PHE A 281 -3.97 -11.92 -9.92
C PHE A 281 -5.33 -11.26 -9.64
N SER A 282 -6.32 -11.47 -10.52
CA SER A 282 -7.69 -11.00 -10.27
C SER A 282 -8.27 -11.63 -9.00
N TYR A 283 -7.98 -12.90 -8.72
CA TYR A 283 -8.36 -13.54 -7.46
C TYR A 283 -7.57 -13.03 -6.24
N ALA A 284 -6.30 -12.69 -6.42
CA ALA A 284 -5.49 -12.08 -5.37
C ALA A 284 -6.07 -10.73 -4.96
N GLY A 285 -6.48 -9.88 -5.92
CA GLY A 285 -7.14 -8.61 -5.61
C GLY A 285 -8.51 -8.75 -4.93
N LYS A 286 -9.23 -9.86 -5.19
CA LYS A 286 -10.47 -10.18 -4.46
C LYS A 286 -10.23 -10.51 -3.00
N ASN A 287 -9.04 -11.01 -2.66
CA ASN A 287 -8.63 -11.47 -1.33
C ASN A 287 -7.46 -10.64 -0.77
N SER A 288 -7.37 -9.37 -1.14
CA SER A 288 -6.21 -8.52 -0.84
C SER A 288 -6.01 -8.29 0.67
N LEU A 289 -7.09 -8.24 1.46
CA LEU A 289 -6.98 -8.04 2.91
C LEU A 289 -6.39 -9.29 3.58
N SER A 290 -6.87 -10.48 3.21
CA SER A 290 -6.30 -11.72 3.73
C SER A 290 -4.83 -11.88 3.36
N LEU A 291 -4.46 -11.56 2.11
CA LEU A 291 -3.07 -11.61 1.68
C LEU A 291 -2.19 -10.62 2.45
N TYR A 292 -2.64 -9.38 2.62
CA TYR A 292 -1.89 -8.37 3.38
C TYR A 292 -1.66 -8.79 4.84
N LEU A 293 -2.71 -9.27 5.52
CA LEU A 293 -2.59 -9.74 6.91
C LEU A 293 -1.68 -10.96 7.01
N MET A 294 -1.81 -11.91 6.08
CA MET A 294 -0.94 -13.08 6.01
C MET A 294 0.52 -12.70 5.81
N GLN A 295 0.81 -11.75 4.91
CA GLN A 295 2.17 -11.24 4.67
C GLN A 295 2.78 -10.72 5.98
N SER A 296 2.01 -9.95 6.75
CA SER A 296 2.49 -9.39 8.02
C SER A 296 2.70 -10.47 9.08
N VAL A 297 1.74 -11.38 9.25
CA VAL A 297 1.85 -12.47 10.22
C VAL A 297 3.03 -13.39 9.89
N LEU A 298 3.19 -13.78 8.62
CA LEU A 298 4.30 -14.62 8.19
C LEU A 298 5.64 -13.89 8.27
N GLY A 299 5.71 -12.62 7.86
CA GLY A 299 6.93 -11.82 7.92
C GLY A 299 7.42 -11.66 9.36
N VAL A 300 6.54 -11.24 10.27
CA VAL A 300 6.87 -11.15 11.70
C VAL A 300 7.23 -12.52 12.24
N TRP A 301 6.48 -13.58 11.91
CA TRP A 301 6.79 -14.92 12.40
C TRP A 301 8.17 -15.42 11.96
N LEU A 302 8.55 -15.17 10.71
CA LEU A 302 9.86 -15.53 10.18
C LEU A 302 10.98 -14.77 10.89
N PHE A 303 10.90 -13.45 10.95
CA PHE A 303 11.98 -12.63 11.53
C PHE A 303 12.02 -12.67 13.05
N GLN A 304 10.96 -13.10 13.73
CA GLN A 304 10.89 -13.10 15.18
C GLN A 304 11.07 -14.48 15.81
N PHE A 305 10.51 -15.52 15.19
CA PHE A 305 10.44 -16.85 15.79
C PHE A 305 11.21 -17.90 15.01
N ALA A 306 11.13 -17.91 13.68
CA ALA A 306 11.76 -18.97 12.88
C ALA A 306 13.25 -18.70 12.60
N PHE A 307 13.58 -17.49 12.13
CA PHE A 307 14.91 -17.11 11.65
C PHE A 307 15.29 -15.68 12.07
N PRO A 308 15.43 -15.41 13.38
CA PRO A 308 15.73 -14.06 13.86
C PRO A 308 17.08 -13.52 13.40
N THR A 309 18.06 -14.39 13.13
CA THR A 309 19.37 -14.00 12.60
C THR A 309 19.32 -13.44 11.17
N TRP A 310 18.24 -13.68 10.42
CA TRP A 310 18.07 -13.09 9.08
C TRP A 310 18.04 -11.57 9.12
N LYS A 311 17.58 -10.96 10.22
CA LYS A 311 17.65 -9.51 10.43
C LYS A 311 19.08 -8.98 10.23
N ILE A 312 20.09 -9.76 10.66
CA ILE A 312 21.51 -9.39 10.69
C ILE A 312 22.22 -9.64 9.36
N TYR A 313 21.86 -10.71 8.65
CA TYR A 313 22.65 -11.16 7.52
C TYR A 313 22.00 -10.92 6.16
N PHE A 314 20.69 -10.68 6.12
CA PHE A 314 19.99 -10.52 4.85
C PHE A 314 20.38 -9.22 4.15
N THR A 315 20.86 -9.41 2.93
CA THR A 315 21.14 -8.36 1.95
C THR A 315 19.89 -8.08 1.10
N HIS A 316 19.91 -7.07 0.22
CA HIS A 316 18.80 -6.82 -0.70
C HIS A 316 18.49 -8.05 -1.58
N THR A 317 19.52 -8.79 -1.97
CA THR A 317 19.41 -10.05 -2.73
C THR A 317 18.60 -11.09 -1.97
N ASP A 318 18.88 -11.29 -0.68
CA ASP A 318 18.18 -12.28 0.14
C ASP A 318 16.71 -11.91 0.35
N TYR A 319 16.43 -10.62 0.61
CA TYR A 319 15.05 -10.12 0.70
C TYR A 319 14.29 -10.29 -0.62
N PHE A 320 14.96 -10.11 -1.77
CA PHE A 320 14.35 -10.33 -3.07
C PHE A 320 14.01 -11.81 -3.32
N LEU A 321 14.90 -12.74 -2.95
CA LEU A 321 14.63 -14.17 -3.02
C LEU A 321 13.50 -14.59 -2.06
N LEU A 322 13.46 -14.01 -0.86
CA LEU A 322 12.37 -14.21 0.09
C LEU A 322 11.05 -13.68 -0.49
N PHE A 323 11.06 -12.52 -1.14
CA PHE A 323 9.91 -11.96 -1.84
C PHE A 323 9.39 -12.89 -2.95
N ILE A 324 10.26 -13.49 -3.76
CA ILE A 324 9.87 -14.47 -4.80
C ILE A 324 9.21 -15.69 -4.15
N SER A 325 9.78 -16.17 -3.04
CA SER A 325 9.24 -17.29 -2.28
C SER A 325 7.84 -16.98 -1.72
N PHE A 326 7.67 -15.79 -1.12
CA PHE A 326 6.38 -15.28 -0.63
C PHE A 326 5.36 -15.15 -1.76
N THR A 327 5.78 -14.62 -2.90
CA THR A 327 4.91 -14.44 -4.08
C THR A 327 4.42 -15.78 -4.61
N THR A 328 5.32 -16.76 -4.70
CA THR A 328 4.98 -18.13 -5.13
C THR A 328 3.96 -18.77 -4.18
N LEU A 329 4.20 -18.67 -2.87
CA LEU A 329 3.28 -19.18 -1.85
C LEU A 329 1.91 -18.50 -1.92
N GLN A 330 1.88 -17.16 -2.03
CA GLN A 330 0.64 -16.39 -2.14
C GLN A 330 -0.16 -16.78 -3.37
N LEU A 331 0.49 -16.90 -4.53
CA LEU A 331 -0.18 -17.29 -5.78
C LEU A 331 -0.72 -18.72 -5.70
N ALA A 332 0.02 -19.65 -5.08
CA ALA A 332 -0.46 -21.02 -4.84
C ALA A 332 -1.67 -21.06 -3.91
N LEU A 333 -1.67 -20.29 -2.81
CA LEU A 333 -2.79 -20.18 -1.87
C LEU A 333 -4.02 -19.57 -2.53
N VAL A 334 -3.85 -18.48 -3.29
CA VAL A 334 -4.94 -17.84 -4.05
C VAL A 334 -5.52 -18.79 -5.08
N TRP A 335 -4.67 -19.54 -5.78
CA TRP A 335 -5.11 -20.56 -6.73
C TRP A 335 -5.91 -21.67 -6.04
N CYS A 336 -5.49 -22.11 -4.85
CA CYS A 336 -6.24 -23.08 -4.05
C CYS A 336 -7.61 -22.54 -3.63
N PHE A 337 -7.68 -21.33 -3.07
CA PHE A 337 -8.94 -20.67 -2.73
C PHE A 337 -9.86 -20.52 -3.94
N TYR A 338 -9.29 -20.17 -5.10
CA TYR A 338 -10.03 -20.10 -6.34
C TYR A 338 -10.65 -21.47 -6.72
N ARG A 339 -9.85 -22.55 -6.70
CA ARG A 339 -10.33 -23.90 -7.04
C ARG A 339 -11.42 -24.39 -6.09
N MET A 340 -11.32 -24.03 -4.81
CA MET A 340 -12.30 -24.39 -3.78
C MET A 340 -13.49 -23.42 -3.70
N SER A 341 -13.54 -22.38 -4.54
CA SER A 341 -14.55 -21.30 -4.47
C SER A 341 -14.66 -20.62 -3.10
N LEU A 342 -13.54 -20.58 -2.37
CA LEU A 342 -13.45 -19.98 -1.03
C LEU A 342 -13.10 -18.49 -1.12
N ARG A 343 -13.61 -17.73 -0.16
CA ARG A 343 -13.14 -16.36 0.11
C ARG A 343 -12.03 -16.39 1.14
N GLY A 344 -11.14 -15.42 1.08
CA GLY A 344 -10.12 -15.22 2.10
C GLY A 344 -10.74 -15.05 3.49
N PRO A 345 -10.09 -15.55 4.57
CA PRO A 345 -10.63 -15.50 5.92
C PRO A 345 -11.01 -14.09 6.39
N ALA A 346 -10.20 -13.07 6.08
CA ALA A 346 -10.46 -11.70 6.49
C ALA A 346 -11.63 -11.08 5.72
N GLU A 347 -11.73 -11.32 4.41
CA GLU A 347 -12.88 -10.89 3.60
C GLU A 347 -14.17 -11.58 4.06
N TRP A 348 -14.10 -12.86 4.42
CA TRP A 348 -15.22 -13.60 5.00
C TRP A 348 -15.65 -13.00 6.34
N GLY A 349 -14.69 -12.71 7.24
CA GLY A 349 -14.94 -12.10 8.55
C GLY A 349 -15.62 -10.74 8.41
N ILE A 350 -15.11 -9.86 7.56
CA ILE A 350 -15.74 -8.57 7.26
C ILE A 350 -17.17 -8.75 6.73
N ALA A 351 -17.39 -9.68 5.81
CA ALA A 351 -18.72 -9.94 5.25
C ALA A 351 -19.70 -10.46 6.33
N HIS A 352 -19.22 -11.23 7.30
CA HIS A 352 -20.03 -11.73 8.40
C HIS A 352 -20.38 -10.61 9.41
N CYS A 353 -19.40 -9.80 9.82
CA CYS A 353 -19.63 -8.63 10.67
C CYS A 353 -20.64 -7.66 10.04
N GLN A 354 -20.55 -7.45 8.72
CA GLN A 354 -21.51 -6.60 7.99
C GLN A 354 -22.94 -7.13 8.05
N LYS A 355 -23.16 -8.45 7.96
CA LYS A 355 -24.50 -9.04 8.11
C LYS A 355 -25.08 -8.77 9.50
N TYR A 356 -24.25 -8.68 10.53
CA TYR A 356 -24.69 -8.36 11.88
C TYR A 356 -25.13 -6.90 12.02
N PHE A 357 -24.33 -5.95 11.52
CA PHE A 357 -24.70 -4.52 11.53
C PHE A 357 -25.95 -4.24 10.69
N ASN A 358 -26.11 -4.95 9.56
CA ASN A 358 -27.30 -4.90 8.71
C ASN A 358 -28.61 -5.31 9.39
N ARG A 359 -28.56 -6.07 10.48
CA ARG A 359 -29.77 -6.51 11.20
C ARG A 359 -30.26 -5.47 12.23
N ARG A 360 -29.46 -4.43 12.50
CA ARG A 360 -29.74 -3.39 13.51
C ARG A 360 -30.15 -2.05 12.90
N GLU A 361 -29.98 -1.86 11.59
CA GLU A 361 -30.58 -0.78 10.80
C GLU A 361 -31.90 -1.27 10.20
#